data_AF-A0A6A7N5U3-F1
#
_entry.id   AF-A0A6A7N5U3-F1
#
_cell.length_a   1.000
_cell.length_b   1.000
_cell.length_c   1.000
_cell.angle_alpha   90.00
_cell.angle_beta   90.00
_cell.angle_gamma   90.00
#
_symmetry.space_group_name_H-M   'P 1'
#
loop_
_entity.id
_entity.type
_entity.pdbx_description
1 polymer ?
#
loop_
_entity_poly.entity_id
_entity_poly.type
_entity_poly.pdbx_seq_one_letter_code
_entity_poly.pdbx_strand_id
1 'polypeptide(L)'
;MPKNKRPVPRKSANSPELKDEQQTTELCALALDLADGEFNQDIVADSTRADLAQKALDFQRLLRKLLNQGKDEVLYGAIELARDEALDGFRYLRNAVEEGAASVLMRREGAPEMEIDAFAIPVFVHSQGGLDPAFDFQDGAAYEALLDSFTDAGLESAKAKVVLVSHAYDLDEFERVSYGQLHAMVREAAHSLTEKKIAAAPALERSMAAGWSATGFGADDTAVELRFLLGFALKRADDPFYKVPAGEKAADAYFAKRAERYQQWTERHAPLVARCLGRGRGAPELRLNFLYQDLFFGARAQGQSEYAMLQLLSTLNQALDGQSPDQVEAVIAPADLDDEMLLRVQLRAGGAVLAEADKPLDPCADLEEEVDDLRDALASIGIARLTVALRFDAQGQPVEPRPLG
;
A
#
# COMPACT_ATOMS: atom_id res chain seq x y z
N MET A 1 -45.28 43.28 -35.01
CA MET A 1 -45.36 42.31 -33.90
C MET A 1 -44.13 41.39 -33.94
N PRO A 2 -43.06 41.66 -33.18
CA PRO A 2 -41.91 40.75 -33.12
C PRO A 2 -42.21 39.60 -32.15
N LYS A 3 -42.05 38.36 -32.62
CA LYS A 3 -42.19 37.13 -31.82
C LYS A 3 -40.96 36.94 -30.94
N ASN A 4 -40.97 37.45 -29.71
CA ASN A 4 -40.01 37.07 -28.68
C ASN A 4 -40.34 35.67 -28.15
N LYS A 5 -39.66 34.63 -28.65
CA LYS A 5 -39.62 33.33 -27.99
C LYS A 5 -38.77 33.48 -26.72
N ARG A 6 -39.39 33.35 -25.55
CA ARG A 6 -38.67 33.22 -24.27
C ARG A 6 -37.82 31.94 -24.31
N PRO A 7 -36.59 31.94 -23.75
CA PRO A 7 -35.79 30.74 -23.66
C PRO A 7 -36.52 29.70 -22.82
N VAL A 8 -36.55 28.45 -23.29
CA VAL A 8 -37.08 27.32 -22.53
C VAL A 8 -36.19 27.12 -21.28
N PRO A 9 -36.75 26.90 -20.08
CA PRO A 9 -35.94 26.62 -18.90
C PRO A 9 -35.05 25.40 -19.16
N ARG A 10 -33.73 25.53 -18.98
CA ARG A 10 -32.83 24.38 -18.98
C ARG A 10 -33.32 23.42 -17.88
N LYS A 11 -33.46 22.13 -18.22
CA LYS A 11 -33.64 21.06 -17.21
C LYS A 11 -32.64 21.32 -16.07
N SER A 12 -33.12 21.37 -14.84
CA SER A 12 -32.28 21.47 -13.65
C SER A 12 -31.20 20.40 -13.74
N ALA A 13 -29.94 20.81 -13.79
CA ALA A 13 -28.84 19.87 -13.63
C ALA A 13 -28.94 19.28 -12.22
N ASN A 14 -28.71 17.97 -12.07
CA ASN A 14 -28.59 17.33 -10.76
C ASN A 14 -27.54 18.08 -9.92
N SER A 15 -27.73 18.15 -8.60
CA SER A 15 -26.72 18.71 -7.71
C SER A 15 -25.42 17.89 -7.81
N PRO A 16 -24.25 18.51 -7.53
CA PRO A 16 -22.97 17.79 -7.50
C PRO A 16 -22.99 16.56 -6.58
N GLU A 17 -23.62 16.67 -5.41
CA GLU A 17 -23.77 15.59 -4.42
C GLU A 17 -24.54 14.39 -5.00
N LEU A 18 -25.71 14.62 -5.59
CA LEU A 18 -26.50 13.57 -6.23
C LEU A 18 -25.75 12.87 -7.37
N LYS A 19 -24.88 13.61 -8.05
CA LYS A 19 -24.05 13.04 -9.12
C LYS A 19 -22.92 12.19 -8.53
N ASP A 20 -22.28 12.64 -7.46
CA ASP A 20 -21.22 11.89 -6.79
C ASP A 20 -21.79 10.59 -6.21
N GLU A 21 -22.94 10.62 -5.53
CA GLU A 21 -23.68 9.43 -5.07
C GLU A 21 -24.00 8.46 -6.23
N GLN A 22 -24.52 8.98 -7.34
CA GLN A 22 -24.79 8.17 -8.54
C GLN A 22 -23.53 7.49 -9.07
N GLN A 23 -22.41 8.22 -9.11
CA GLN A 23 -21.13 7.67 -9.58
C GLN A 23 -20.56 6.64 -8.60
N THR A 24 -20.76 6.81 -7.29
CA THR A 24 -20.39 5.83 -6.25
C THR A 24 -21.10 4.51 -6.48
N THR A 25 -22.43 4.54 -6.58
CA THR A 25 -23.25 3.34 -6.79
C THR A 25 -22.98 2.70 -8.15
N GLU A 26 -22.83 3.50 -9.22
CA GLU A 26 -22.53 2.98 -10.56
C GLU A 26 -21.17 2.26 -10.60
N LEU A 27 -20.14 2.83 -9.95
CA LEU A 27 -18.82 2.19 -9.90
C LEU A 27 -18.84 0.88 -9.11
N CYS A 28 -19.51 0.86 -7.96
CA CYS A 28 -19.69 -0.35 -7.15
C CYS A 28 -20.43 -1.45 -7.93
N ALA A 29 -21.59 -1.13 -8.51
CA ALA A 29 -22.40 -2.10 -9.26
C ALA A 29 -21.64 -2.72 -10.44
N LEU A 30 -20.88 -1.91 -11.18
CA LEU A 30 -20.04 -2.40 -12.28
C LEU A 30 -18.93 -3.34 -11.77
N ALA A 31 -18.33 -3.05 -10.62
CA ALA A 31 -17.30 -3.91 -10.03
C ALA A 31 -17.89 -5.26 -9.57
N LEU A 32 -19.05 -5.26 -8.92
CA LEU A 32 -19.74 -6.47 -8.49
C LEU A 32 -20.10 -7.37 -9.69
N ASP A 33 -20.67 -6.79 -10.74
CA ASP A 33 -21.01 -7.50 -11.98
C ASP A 33 -19.77 -8.13 -12.64
N LEU A 34 -18.61 -7.44 -12.60
CA LEU A 34 -17.37 -7.92 -13.21
C LEU A 34 -16.70 -9.00 -12.37
N ALA A 35 -16.68 -8.86 -11.05
CA ALA A 35 -16.18 -9.88 -10.14
C ALA A 35 -16.97 -11.19 -10.34
N ASP A 36 -18.30 -11.15 -10.30
CA ASP A 36 -19.16 -12.31 -10.54
C ASP A 36 -18.89 -12.98 -11.89
N GLY A 37 -18.57 -12.18 -12.91
CA GLY A 37 -18.24 -12.64 -14.26
C GLY A 37 -16.89 -13.35 -14.36
N GLU A 38 -15.87 -12.90 -13.61
CA GLU A 38 -14.53 -13.52 -13.59
C GLU A 38 -14.52 -14.91 -12.97
N PHE A 39 -15.32 -15.14 -11.92
CA PHE A 39 -15.42 -16.45 -11.27
C PHE A 39 -16.23 -17.49 -12.06
N ASN A 40 -17.00 -17.08 -13.08
CA ASN A 40 -17.94 -17.95 -13.78
C ASN A 40 -17.66 -18.10 -15.29
N GLN A 41 -16.48 -17.70 -15.78
CA GLN A 41 -16.17 -17.57 -17.22
C GLN A 41 -16.51 -18.80 -18.08
N ASP A 42 -16.41 -20.01 -17.52
CA ASP A 42 -16.64 -21.30 -18.21
C ASP A 42 -18.12 -21.68 -18.38
N ILE A 43 -19.04 -20.99 -17.67
CA ILE A 43 -20.49 -21.32 -17.64
C ILE A 43 -21.34 -20.20 -18.29
N VAL A 44 -20.72 -19.07 -18.63
CA VAL A 44 -21.41 -17.89 -19.15
C VAL A 44 -21.72 -18.02 -20.65
N ALA A 45 -22.99 -17.81 -21.04
CA ALA A 45 -23.42 -17.76 -22.43
C ALA A 45 -22.77 -16.58 -23.20
N ASP A 46 -22.58 -16.73 -24.51
CA ASP A 46 -21.88 -15.73 -25.34
C ASP A 46 -22.47 -14.31 -25.27
N SER A 47 -23.80 -14.18 -25.13
CA SER A 47 -24.48 -12.89 -24.96
C SER A 47 -24.10 -12.18 -23.67
N THR A 48 -23.92 -12.94 -22.59
CA THR A 48 -23.54 -12.41 -21.28
C THR A 48 -22.05 -12.05 -21.26
N ARG A 49 -21.21 -12.77 -22.00
CA ARG A 49 -19.79 -12.40 -22.18
C ARG A 49 -19.63 -11.06 -22.91
N ALA A 50 -20.46 -10.80 -23.93
CA ALA A 50 -20.45 -9.52 -24.64
C ALA A 50 -20.92 -8.35 -23.74
N ASP A 51 -21.92 -8.59 -22.89
CA ASP A 51 -22.39 -7.61 -21.90
C ASP A 51 -21.31 -7.27 -20.87
N LEU A 52 -20.67 -8.29 -20.28
CA LEU A 52 -19.55 -8.11 -19.34
C LEU A 52 -18.37 -7.34 -19.97
N ALA A 53 -18.04 -7.62 -21.23
CA ALA A 53 -17.00 -6.88 -21.94
C ALA A 53 -17.35 -5.39 -22.09
N GLN A 54 -18.62 -5.07 -22.33
CA GLN A 54 -19.09 -3.68 -22.38
C GLN A 54 -19.05 -3.02 -20.99
N LYS A 55 -19.50 -3.72 -19.94
CA LYS A 55 -19.40 -3.25 -18.54
C LYS A 55 -17.95 -2.99 -18.13
N ALA A 56 -17.01 -3.83 -18.54
CA ALA A 56 -15.58 -3.63 -18.28
C ALA A 56 -15.06 -2.32 -18.92
N LEU A 57 -15.48 -2.01 -20.15
CA LEU A 57 -15.12 -0.75 -20.80
C LEU A 57 -15.72 0.47 -20.09
N ASP A 58 -16.96 0.37 -19.64
CA ASP A 58 -17.65 1.45 -18.95
C ASP A 58 -17.08 1.67 -17.54
N PHE A 59 -16.76 0.59 -16.82
CA PHE A 59 -16.03 0.61 -15.55
C PHE A 59 -14.68 1.33 -15.69
N GLN A 60 -13.84 0.88 -16.63
CA GLN A 60 -12.51 1.47 -16.86
C GLN A 60 -12.61 2.95 -17.27
N ARG A 61 -13.64 3.32 -18.03
CA ARG A 61 -13.89 4.73 -18.40
C ARG A 61 -14.30 5.57 -17.19
N LEU A 62 -15.20 5.06 -16.35
CA LEU A 62 -15.69 5.76 -15.16
C LEU A 62 -14.56 5.92 -14.14
N LEU A 63 -13.84 4.84 -13.83
CA LEU A 63 -12.70 4.85 -12.91
C LEU A 63 -11.65 5.88 -13.33
N ARG A 64 -11.19 5.81 -14.59
CA ARG A 64 -10.22 6.76 -15.13
C ARG A 64 -10.71 8.20 -15.03
N LYS A 65 -11.99 8.44 -15.28
CA LYS A 65 -12.58 9.79 -15.15
C LYS A 65 -12.53 10.27 -13.70
N LEU A 66 -12.86 9.43 -12.72
CA LEU A 66 -12.86 9.78 -11.30
C LEU A 66 -11.44 10.06 -10.78
N LEU A 67 -10.47 9.22 -11.12
CA LEU A 67 -9.05 9.43 -10.78
C LEU A 67 -8.52 10.75 -11.38
N ASN A 68 -8.80 11.01 -12.66
CA ASN A 68 -8.41 12.27 -13.30
C ASN A 68 -9.06 13.51 -12.69
N GLN A 69 -10.21 13.35 -12.02
CA GLN A 69 -10.93 14.42 -11.34
C GLN A 69 -10.58 14.54 -9.86
N GLY A 70 -9.75 13.65 -9.31
CA GLY A 70 -9.44 13.61 -7.89
C GLY A 70 -10.68 13.39 -7.02
N LYS A 71 -11.62 12.54 -7.48
CA LYS A 71 -12.88 12.25 -6.80
C LYS A 71 -12.71 11.17 -5.72
N ASP A 72 -11.83 11.43 -4.76
CA ASP A 72 -11.45 10.45 -3.73
C ASP A 72 -12.65 9.97 -2.90
N GLU A 73 -13.54 10.86 -2.46
CA GLU A 73 -14.77 10.50 -1.72
C GLU A 73 -15.65 9.48 -2.48
N VAL A 74 -15.74 9.60 -3.80
CA VAL A 74 -16.51 8.66 -4.64
C VAL A 74 -15.79 7.31 -4.71
N LEU A 75 -14.46 7.30 -4.81
CA LEU A 75 -13.67 6.08 -4.88
C LEU A 75 -13.70 5.31 -3.55
N TYR A 76 -13.46 5.99 -2.43
CA TYR A 76 -13.53 5.38 -1.10
C TYR A 76 -14.95 4.92 -0.77
N GLY A 77 -15.97 5.75 -1.03
CA GLY A 77 -17.36 5.36 -0.79
C GLY A 77 -17.81 4.17 -1.64
N ALA A 78 -17.28 4.01 -2.86
CA ALA A 78 -17.61 2.85 -3.69
C ALA A 78 -16.93 1.57 -3.18
N ILE A 79 -15.70 1.68 -2.68
CA ILE A 79 -14.97 0.58 -2.04
C ILE A 79 -15.69 0.14 -0.76
N GLU A 80 -16.10 1.09 0.08
CA GLU A 80 -16.86 0.82 1.31
C GLU A 80 -18.20 0.13 0.98
N LEU A 81 -18.95 0.64 0.01
CA LEU A 81 -20.19 0.02 -0.43
C LEU A 81 -19.97 -1.42 -0.94
N ALA A 82 -18.91 -1.64 -1.72
CA ALA A 82 -18.57 -2.97 -2.21
C ALA A 82 -18.17 -3.92 -1.06
N ARG A 83 -17.48 -3.44 -0.03
CA ARG A 83 -17.10 -4.21 1.17
C ARG A 83 -18.33 -4.74 1.89
N ASP A 84 -19.35 -3.91 2.03
CA ASP A 84 -20.58 -4.25 2.73
C ASP A 84 -21.49 -5.17 1.89
N GLU A 85 -21.38 -5.12 0.56
CA GLU A 85 -22.17 -5.94 -0.37
C GLU A 85 -21.56 -7.32 -0.67
N ALA A 86 -20.30 -7.38 -1.12
CA ALA A 86 -19.62 -8.65 -1.44
C ALA A 86 -18.08 -8.51 -1.47
N LEU A 87 -17.38 -9.38 -0.73
CA LEU A 87 -15.92 -9.36 -0.61
C LEU A 87 -15.18 -9.49 -1.94
N ASP A 88 -15.68 -10.28 -2.89
CA ASP A 88 -15.06 -10.44 -4.21
C ASP A 88 -15.15 -9.14 -5.03
N GLY A 89 -16.29 -8.45 -4.99
CA GLY A 89 -16.46 -7.14 -5.63
C GLY A 89 -15.61 -6.06 -4.96
N PHE A 90 -15.52 -6.08 -3.62
CA PHE A 90 -14.61 -5.24 -2.85
C PHE A 90 -13.16 -5.43 -3.29
N ARG A 91 -12.69 -6.67 -3.35
CA ARG A 91 -11.33 -7.01 -3.78
C ARG A 91 -11.06 -6.54 -5.20
N TYR A 92 -11.98 -6.83 -6.13
CA TYR A 92 -11.87 -6.40 -7.53
C TYR A 92 -11.79 -4.87 -7.63
N LEU A 93 -12.72 -4.15 -6.97
CA LEU A 93 -12.78 -2.69 -7.03
C LEU A 93 -11.55 -2.04 -6.41
N ARG A 94 -11.15 -2.48 -5.21
CA ARG A 94 -9.96 -1.97 -4.51
C ARG A 94 -8.72 -2.12 -5.38
N ASN A 95 -8.47 -3.33 -5.90
CA ASN A 95 -7.30 -3.61 -6.74
C ASN A 95 -7.31 -2.74 -8.01
N ALA A 96 -8.45 -2.60 -8.68
CA ALA A 96 -8.55 -1.78 -9.89
C ALA A 96 -8.31 -0.28 -9.62
N VAL A 97 -8.82 0.24 -8.48
CA VAL A 97 -8.60 1.63 -8.08
C VAL A 97 -7.13 1.88 -7.73
N GLU A 98 -6.52 0.99 -6.94
CA GLU A 98 -5.11 1.05 -6.57
C GLU A 98 -4.19 0.98 -7.78
N GLU A 99 -4.41 0.03 -8.69
CA GLU A 99 -3.66 -0.11 -9.94
C GLU A 99 -3.83 1.13 -10.83
N GLY A 100 -5.07 1.60 -11.04
CA GLY A 100 -5.35 2.78 -11.86
C GLY A 100 -4.79 4.08 -11.28
N ALA A 101 -4.64 4.17 -9.96
CA ALA A 101 -4.00 5.29 -9.30
C ALA A 101 -2.47 5.24 -9.41
N ALA A 102 -1.88 4.05 -9.29
CA ALA A 102 -0.43 3.85 -9.29
C ALA A 102 0.20 3.69 -10.68
N SER A 103 -0.56 3.25 -11.70
CA SER A 103 -0.04 2.99 -13.05
C SER A 103 -0.82 3.71 -14.15
N VAL A 104 -0.11 4.27 -15.13
CA VAL A 104 -0.70 4.98 -16.28
C VAL A 104 -0.04 4.58 -17.60
N LEU A 105 -0.86 4.05 -18.50
CA LEU A 105 -0.50 3.86 -19.90
C LEU A 105 -0.63 5.16 -20.71
N MET A 106 0.41 5.48 -21.46
CA MET A 106 0.54 6.68 -22.27
C MET A 106 0.75 6.31 -23.74
N ARG A 107 -0.17 6.78 -24.57
CA ARG A 107 -0.10 6.65 -26.03
C ARG A 107 0.16 8.02 -26.64
N ARG A 108 1.23 8.13 -27.43
CA ARG A 108 1.52 9.30 -28.27
C ARG A 108 1.56 8.84 -29.73
N GLU A 109 1.01 9.65 -30.63
CA GLU A 109 1.00 9.32 -32.06
C GLU A 109 2.43 9.15 -32.59
N GLY A 110 2.70 8.05 -33.31
CA GLY A 110 4.02 7.75 -33.87
C GLY A 110 5.10 7.35 -32.86
N ALA A 111 4.76 7.15 -31.59
CA ALA A 111 5.66 6.72 -30.53
C ALA A 111 5.21 5.39 -29.93
N PRO A 112 6.11 4.60 -29.31
CA PRO A 112 5.72 3.41 -28.57
C PRO A 112 4.79 3.75 -27.40
N GLU A 113 3.96 2.79 -27.02
CA GLU A 113 3.18 2.86 -25.79
C GLU A 113 4.13 2.80 -24.59
N MET A 114 4.00 3.79 -23.72
CA MET A 114 4.79 3.90 -22.50
C MET A 114 3.89 3.65 -21.29
N GLU A 115 4.46 3.13 -20.23
CA GLU A 115 3.81 2.89 -18.95
C GLU A 115 4.64 3.59 -17.87
N ILE A 116 3.97 4.24 -16.93
CA ILE A 116 4.62 4.72 -15.71
C ILE A 116 3.96 4.09 -14.50
N ASP A 117 4.78 3.64 -13.57
CA ASP A 117 4.32 3.10 -12.29
C ASP A 117 4.89 3.90 -11.13
N ALA A 118 4.08 4.11 -10.09
CA ALA A 118 4.54 4.47 -8.77
C ALA A 118 4.86 3.19 -7.97
N PHE A 119 6.09 3.09 -7.50
CA PHE A 119 6.55 2.03 -6.61
C PHE A 119 7.05 2.64 -5.30
N ALA A 120 7.09 1.85 -4.24
CA ALA A 120 7.76 2.26 -3.03
C ALA A 120 8.60 1.14 -2.42
N ILE A 121 9.59 1.53 -1.64
CA ILE A 121 10.44 0.65 -0.85
C ILE A 121 10.27 1.03 0.61
N PRO A 122 9.54 0.23 1.41
CA PRO A 122 9.49 0.43 2.86
C PRO A 122 10.82 -0.01 3.48
N VAL A 123 11.33 0.79 4.41
CA VAL A 123 12.61 0.55 5.09
C VAL A 123 12.45 0.88 6.58
N PHE A 124 12.75 -0.08 7.44
CA PHE A 124 12.97 0.19 8.85
C PHE A 124 14.38 0.72 9.04
N VAL A 125 14.47 1.94 9.57
CA VAL A 125 15.71 2.65 9.80
C VAL A 125 16.01 2.62 11.29
N HIS A 126 17.05 1.89 11.66
CA HIS A 126 17.59 1.90 13.01
C HIS A 126 18.64 3.00 13.12
N SER A 127 18.47 3.87 14.11
CA SER A 127 19.36 5.00 14.35
C SER A 127 19.55 5.25 15.85
N GLN A 128 20.57 6.04 16.19
CA GLN A 128 20.67 6.65 17.52
C GLN A 128 20.08 8.06 17.46
N GLY A 129 19.09 8.33 18.32
CA GLY A 129 18.42 9.61 18.48
C GLY A 129 17.58 10.08 17.30
N GLY A 130 17.07 9.14 16.49
CA GLY A 130 16.14 9.40 15.39
C GLY A 130 16.78 9.99 14.13
N LEU A 131 16.01 10.00 13.04
CA LEU A 131 16.34 10.69 11.80
C LEU A 131 16.10 12.20 11.90
N ASP A 132 16.78 12.96 11.05
CA ASP A 132 16.65 14.42 10.97
C ASP A 132 16.26 14.86 9.55
N PRO A 133 15.06 15.44 9.36
CA PRO A 133 14.56 15.83 8.04
C PRO A 133 15.44 16.91 7.38
N ALA A 134 16.17 17.72 8.14
CA ALA A 134 17.01 18.79 7.58
C ALA A 134 18.20 18.25 6.75
N PHE A 135 18.55 16.99 6.94
CA PHE A 135 19.66 16.33 6.26
C PHE A 135 19.17 15.27 5.27
N ASP A 136 17.87 15.08 5.12
CA ASP A 136 17.28 14.10 4.21
C ASP A 136 17.57 14.47 2.74
N PHE A 137 18.02 13.47 1.99
CA PHE A 137 18.42 13.52 0.58
C PHE A 137 19.37 14.67 0.18
N GLN A 138 20.17 15.19 1.11
CA GLN A 138 21.14 16.26 0.81
C GLN A 138 22.41 15.75 0.07
N ASP A 139 22.57 14.43 -0.10
CA ASP A 139 23.68 13.81 -0.84
C ASP A 139 23.35 13.56 -2.31
N GLY A 140 23.51 14.59 -3.13
CA GLY A 140 23.28 14.49 -4.57
C GLY A 140 24.08 13.37 -5.25
N ALA A 141 25.33 13.12 -4.83
CA ALA A 141 26.15 12.06 -5.42
C ALA A 141 25.70 10.66 -4.98
N ALA A 142 25.31 10.48 -3.70
CA ALA A 142 24.73 9.21 -3.26
C ALA A 142 23.36 8.97 -3.91
N TYR A 143 22.56 10.02 -4.08
CA TYR A 143 21.26 9.98 -4.74
C TYR A 143 21.37 9.57 -6.20
N GLU A 144 22.25 10.20 -6.99
CA GLU A 144 22.49 9.82 -8.38
C GLU A 144 22.96 8.36 -8.48
N ALA A 145 23.92 7.94 -7.66
CA ALA A 145 24.39 6.56 -7.62
C ALA A 145 23.30 5.55 -7.20
N LEU A 146 22.37 5.97 -6.32
CA LEU A 146 21.22 5.18 -5.93
C LEU A 146 20.26 5.01 -7.10
N LEU A 147 19.98 6.05 -7.88
CA LEU A 147 19.13 5.93 -9.07
C LEU A 147 19.71 4.96 -10.11
N ASP A 148 21.01 5.09 -10.42
CA ASP A 148 21.68 4.22 -11.39
C ASP A 148 21.61 2.74 -10.98
N SER A 149 21.68 2.49 -9.66
CA SER A 149 21.69 1.13 -9.10
C SER A 149 20.44 0.30 -9.43
N PHE A 150 19.27 0.92 -9.65
CA PHE A 150 18.04 0.20 -10.01
C PHE A 150 18.20 -0.55 -11.34
N THR A 151 18.83 0.10 -12.32
CA THR A 151 19.08 -0.51 -13.63
C THR A 151 20.31 -1.42 -13.61
N ASP A 152 21.38 -1.02 -12.93
CA ASP A 152 22.62 -1.80 -12.83
C ASP A 152 22.42 -3.15 -12.11
N ALA A 153 21.56 -3.18 -11.08
CA ALA A 153 21.21 -4.39 -10.36
C ALA A 153 20.08 -5.20 -11.03
N GLY A 154 19.50 -4.69 -12.12
CA GLY A 154 18.40 -5.36 -12.82
C GLY A 154 17.10 -5.43 -12.01
N LEU A 155 16.84 -4.43 -11.17
CA LEU A 155 15.51 -4.20 -10.58
C LEU A 155 14.56 -3.61 -11.62
N GLU A 156 15.11 -2.76 -12.49
CA GLU A 156 14.42 -2.16 -13.63
C GLU A 156 15.15 -2.47 -14.94
N SER A 157 14.41 -2.41 -16.06
CA SER A 157 14.99 -2.60 -17.40
C SER A 157 16.04 -1.54 -17.69
N ALA A 158 17.11 -1.90 -18.40
CA ALA A 158 18.16 -0.96 -18.83
C ALA A 158 17.65 0.19 -19.72
N LYS A 159 16.41 0.11 -20.22
CA LYS A 159 15.76 1.18 -21.00
C LYS A 159 14.70 1.95 -20.21
N ALA A 160 14.39 1.51 -18.99
CA ALA A 160 13.49 2.24 -18.12
C ALA A 160 14.16 3.52 -17.62
N LYS A 161 13.35 4.53 -17.32
CA LYS A 161 13.80 5.71 -16.58
C LYS A 161 13.23 5.63 -15.18
N VAL A 162 14.10 5.68 -14.19
CA VAL A 162 13.73 5.61 -12.78
C VAL A 162 14.03 6.95 -12.13
N VAL A 163 13.12 7.40 -11.28
CA VAL A 163 13.34 8.53 -10.38
C VAL A 163 12.81 8.18 -9.01
N LEU A 164 13.46 8.67 -7.97
CA LEU A 164 12.97 8.64 -6.60
C LEU A 164 12.55 10.04 -6.19
N VAL A 165 11.52 10.16 -5.36
CA VAL A 165 11.30 11.43 -4.67
C VAL A 165 12.45 11.61 -3.70
N SER A 166 13.09 12.78 -3.71
CA SER A 166 14.18 13.12 -2.79
C SER A 166 13.65 13.43 -1.38
N HIS A 167 12.89 12.50 -0.82
CA HIS A 167 12.23 12.57 0.47
C HIS A 167 11.87 11.16 0.95
N ALA A 168 12.26 10.79 2.16
CA ALA A 168 11.85 9.55 2.79
C ALA A 168 10.58 9.77 3.63
N TYR A 169 9.42 9.49 3.03
CA TYR A 169 8.12 9.64 3.69
C TYR A 169 8.09 8.83 4.99
N ASP A 170 7.57 9.41 6.07
CA ASP A 170 7.11 8.57 7.19
C ASP A 170 5.75 7.96 6.88
N LEU A 171 5.26 7.15 7.82
CA LEU A 171 3.98 6.50 7.70
C LEU A 171 2.82 7.50 7.56
N ASP A 172 2.78 8.56 8.37
CA ASP A 172 1.67 9.51 8.38
C ASP A 172 1.57 10.30 7.06
N GLU A 173 2.70 10.72 6.48
CA GLU A 173 2.72 11.37 5.17
C GLU A 173 2.32 10.38 4.07
N PHE A 174 2.81 9.15 4.13
CA PHE A 174 2.56 8.13 3.12
C PHE A 174 1.09 7.67 3.11
N GLU A 175 0.46 7.58 4.28
CA GLU A 175 -0.96 7.25 4.45
C GLU A 175 -1.90 8.33 3.91
N ARG A 176 -1.50 9.60 4.01
CA ARG A 176 -2.29 10.74 3.52
C ARG A 176 -2.37 10.82 2.00
N VAL A 177 -1.54 10.07 1.28
CA VAL A 177 -1.59 10.05 -0.18
C VAL A 177 -2.85 9.28 -0.63
N SER A 178 -3.85 10.03 -1.09
CA SER A 178 -5.10 9.48 -1.65
C SER A 178 -4.89 8.91 -3.06
N TYR A 179 -5.88 8.16 -3.56
CA TYR A 179 -5.87 7.63 -4.93
C TYR A 179 -5.72 8.73 -5.99
N GLY A 180 -6.50 9.81 -5.87
CA GLY A 180 -6.45 10.96 -6.76
C GLY A 180 -5.14 11.71 -6.67
N GLN A 181 -4.56 11.84 -5.47
CA GLN A 181 -3.25 12.47 -5.28
C GLN A 181 -2.13 11.65 -5.92
N LEU A 182 -2.08 10.33 -5.68
CA LEU A 182 -1.09 9.46 -6.29
C LEU A 182 -1.20 9.50 -7.82
N HIS A 183 -2.42 9.40 -8.36
CA HIS A 183 -2.65 9.48 -9.81
C HIS A 183 -2.13 10.79 -10.40
N ALA A 184 -2.31 11.92 -9.70
CA ALA A 184 -1.75 13.20 -10.12
C ALA A 184 -0.21 13.20 -10.08
N MET A 185 0.40 12.65 -9.03
CA MET A 185 1.86 12.51 -8.90
C MET A 185 2.45 11.65 -10.03
N VAL A 186 1.82 10.51 -10.36
CA VAL A 186 2.23 9.64 -11.48
C VAL A 186 2.22 10.41 -12.80
N ARG A 187 1.18 11.21 -13.07
CA ARG A 187 1.11 12.02 -14.29
C ARG A 187 2.15 13.14 -14.33
N GLU A 188 2.45 13.75 -13.19
CA GLU A 188 3.53 14.75 -13.06
C GLU A 188 4.91 14.12 -13.31
N ALA A 189 5.18 12.95 -12.71
CA ALA A 189 6.41 12.19 -12.93
C ALA A 189 6.57 11.78 -14.40
N ALA A 190 5.51 11.31 -15.05
CA ALA A 190 5.52 11.00 -16.48
C ALA A 190 5.87 12.21 -17.34
N HIS A 191 5.30 13.37 -17.01
CA HIS A 191 5.62 14.60 -17.72
C HIS A 191 7.11 14.97 -17.54
N SER A 192 7.62 14.90 -16.32
CA SER A 192 9.03 15.18 -15.99
C SER A 192 10.00 14.22 -16.71
N LEU A 193 9.70 12.93 -16.74
CA LEU A 193 10.56 11.90 -17.34
C LEU A 193 10.52 11.89 -18.89
N THR A 194 9.50 12.48 -19.50
CA THR A 194 9.35 12.53 -20.97
C THR A 194 9.77 13.85 -21.58
N GLU A 195 9.55 14.97 -20.88
CA GLU A 195 9.86 16.30 -21.38
C GLU A 195 11.27 16.75 -20.99
N LYS A 196 11.89 17.59 -21.83
CA LYS A 196 13.24 18.13 -21.56
C LYS A 196 13.24 19.35 -20.63
N LYS A 197 12.07 19.89 -20.33
CA LYS A 197 11.91 21.10 -19.51
C LYS A 197 11.50 20.69 -18.11
N ILE A 198 12.09 21.35 -17.12
CA ILE A 198 11.65 21.25 -15.73
C ILE A 198 10.17 21.66 -15.68
N ALA A 199 9.34 20.76 -15.17
CA ALA A 199 7.94 21.00 -14.93
C ALA A 199 7.71 21.14 -13.42
N ALA A 200 6.75 21.99 -13.05
CA ALA A 200 6.28 22.03 -11.67
C ALA A 200 5.59 20.69 -11.33
N ALA A 201 5.78 20.23 -10.11
CA ALA A 201 5.20 18.99 -9.61
C ALA A 201 4.38 19.25 -8.32
N PRO A 202 3.29 20.04 -8.40
CA PRO A 202 2.57 20.48 -7.22
C PRO A 202 1.85 19.34 -6.48
N ALA A 203 1.49 18.22 -7.12
CA ALA A 203 0.94 17.06 -6.41
C ALA A 203 2.03 16.37 -5.58
N LEU A 204 3.24 16.24 -6.12
CA LEU A 204 4.41 15.76 -5.37
C LEU A 204 4.73 16.70 -4.21
N GLU A 205 4.81 18.02 -4.43
CA GLU A 205 5.03 19.00 -3.37
C GLU A 205 3.98 18.92 -2.25
N ARG A 206 2.69 18.76 -2.62
CA ARG A 206 1.61 18.59 -1.62
C ARG A 206 1.75 17.31 -0.80
N SER A 207 2.30 16.23 -1.35
CA SER A 207 2.47 14.97 -0.63
C SER A 207 3.47 15.05 0.52
N MET A 208 4.41 16.01 0.47
CA MET A 208 5.44 16.23 1.49
C MET A 208 5.16 17.46 2.36
N ALA A 209 4.02 18.12 2.17
CA ALA A 209 3.75 19.42 2.77
C ALA A 209 3.51 19.35 4.29
N ALA A 210 3.09 18.19 4.80
CA ALA A 210 2.96 17.97 6.23
C ALA A 210 4.33 17.87 6.91
N GLY A 211 5.33 17.33 6.22
CA GLY A 211 6.64 17.00 6.78
C GLY A 211 6.54 15.78 7.69
N TRP A 212 7.71 15.31 8.14
CA TRP A 212 7.77 14.21 9.09
C TRP A 212 7.09 14.55 10.40
N SER A 213 6.36 13.59 10.94
CA SER A 213 5.84 13.58 12.30
C SER A 213 6.97 13.75 13.31
N ALA A 214 6.68 14.50 14.36
CA ALA A 214 7.67 14.83 15.39
C ALA A 214 8.11 13.55 16.11
N THR A 215 9.43 13.31 16.19
CA THR A 215 9.98 12.16 16.89
C THR A 215 10.08 12.43 18.40
N GLY A 216 9.73 11.43 19.21
CA GLY A 216 9.91 11.48 20.68
C GLY A 216 11.32 11.06 21.16
N PHE A 217 12.20 10.62 20.26
CA PHE A 217 13.51 10.08 20.62
C PHE A 217 14.45 11.14 21.17
N GLY A 218 15.01 10.90 22.35
CA GLY A 218 16.17 11.62 22.87
C GLY A 218 17.45 11.27 22.12
N ALA A 219 18.49 12.10 22.25
CA ALA A 219 19.73 11.95 21.48
C ALA A 219 20.43 10.58 21.63
N ASP A 220 20.27 9.93 22.78
CA ASP A 220 20.89 8.65 23.10
C ASP A 220 19.97 7.44 22.89
N ASP A 221 18.71 7.66 22.52
CA ASP A 221 17.73 6.59 22.35
C ASP A 221 18.04 5.75 21.11
N THR A 222 17.75 4.45 21.18
CA THR A 222 17.71 3.62 19.99
C THR A 222 16.36 3.79 19.32
N ALA A 223 16.35 4.36 18.12
CA ALA A 223 15.16 4.61 17.34
C ALA A 223 14.99 3.55 16.25
N VAL A 224 13.73 3.20 15.97
CA VAL A 224 13.33 2.39 14.82
C VAL A 224 12.19 3.14 14.13
N GLU A 225 12.42 3.55 12.88
CA GLU A 225 11.46 4.36 12.14
C GLU A 225 11.16 3.69 10.80
N LEU A 226 9.88 3.50 10.48
CA LEU A 226 9.47 3.08 9.15
C LEU A 226 9.51 4.27 8.19
N ARG A 227 10.19 4.11 7.06
CA ARG A 227 10.29 5.09 5.99
C ARG A 227 9.92 4.48 4.66
N PHE A 228 9.38 5.29 3.75
CA PHE A 228 9.05 4.86 2.39
C PHE A 228 9.86 5.67 1.37
N LEU A 229 10.63 4.96 0.56
CA LEU A 229 11.30 5.54 -0.61
C LEU A 229 10.34 5.44 -1.79
N LEU A 230 9.67 6.53 -2.12
CA LEU A 230 8.73 6.60 -3.24
C LEU A 230 9.49 6.82 -4.56
N GLY A 231 9.19 6.03 -5.57
CA GLY A 231 9.76 6.15 -6.90
C GLY A 231 8.76 6.03 -8.03
N PHE A 232 9.21 6.43 -9.21
CA PHE A 232 8.48 6.28 -10.46
C PHE A 232 9.36 5.63 -11.52
N ALA A 233 8.83 4.62 -12.20
CA ALA A 233 9.50 3.92 -13.29
C ALA A 233 8.73 4.14 -14.59
N LEU A 234 9.34 4.83 -15.55
CA LEU A 234 8.82 4.99 -16.91
C LEU A 234 9.46 3.95 -17.84
N LYS A 235 8.64 3.07 -18.38
CA LYS A 235 9.07 1.94 -19.22
C LYS A 235 8.21 1.84 -20.48
N ARG A 236 8.63 1.00 -21.43
CA ARG A 236 7.76 0.64 -22.56
C ARG A 236 6.81 -0.45 -22.10
N ALA A 237 5.54 -0.36 -22.49
CA ALA A 237 4.53 -1.36 -22.15
C ALA A 237 4.83 -2.76 -22.76
N ASP A 238 5.63 -2.80 -23.84
CA ASP A 238 6.04 -4.03 -24.52
C ASP A 238 7.43 -4.53 -24.14
N ASP A 239 8.06 -3.97 -23.09
CA ASP A 239 9.42 -4.37 -22.69
C ASP A 239 9.42 -5.81 -22.11
N PRO A 240 10.15 -6.76 -22.74
CA PRO A 240 10.18 -8.15 -22.30
C PRO A 240 10.67 -8.35 -20.87
N PHE A 241 11.42 -7.39 -20.30
CA PHE A 241 11.87 -7.44 -18.92
C PHE A 241 10.71 -7.59 -17.94
N TYR A 242 9.56 -6.97 -18.21
CA TYR A 242 8.40 -6.96 -17.32
C TYR A 242 7.37 -8.05 -17.65
N LYS A 243 7.60 -8.82 -18.73
CA LYS A 243 6.65 -9.82 -19.17
C LYS A 243 6.75 -11.07 -18.30
N VAL A 244 5.78 -11.24 -17.41
CA VAL A 244 5.61 -12.47 -16.63
C VAL A 244 5.40 -13.65 -17.60
N PRO A 245 6.22 -14.71 -17.52
CA PRO A 245 6.05 -15.90 -18.35
C PRO A 245 4.70 -16.58 -18.10
N ALA A 246 4.15 -17.21 -19.15
CA ALA A 246 2.94 -18.01 -19.00
C ALA A 246 3.25 -19.32 -18.24
N GLY A 247 2.31 -19.72 -17.38
CA GLY A 247 2.39 -20.94 -16.56
C GLY A 247 3.01 -20.68 -15.19
N GLU A 248 2.34 -21.17 -14.15
CA GLU A 248 2.64 -20.98 -12.73
C GLU A 248 4.13 -21.15 -12.40
N LYS A 249 4.70 -22.33 -12.66
CA LYS A 249 6.13 -22.60 -12.37
C LYS A 249 7.11 -21.61 -13.04
N ALA A 250 6.78 -21.13 -14.23
CA ALA A 250 7.65 -20.18 -14.95
C ALA A 250 7.49 -18.76 -14.39
N ALA A 251 6.27 -18.39 -13.97
CA ALA A 251 6.01 -17.15 -13.25
C ALA A 251 6.71 -17.16 -11.88
N ASP A 252 6.62 -18.25 -11.11
CA ASP A 252 7.30 -18.40 -9.81
C ASP A 252 8.81 -18.23 -9.95
N ALA A 253 9.42 -18.89 -10.94
CA ALA A 253 10.85 -18.76 -11.20
C ALA A 253 11.25 -17.35 -11.64
N TYR A 254 10.35 -16.62 -12.31
CA TYR A 254 10.56 -15.23 -12.70
C TYR A 254 10.53 -14.31 -11.48
N PHE A 255 9.53 -14.44 -10.60
CA PHE A 255 9.41 -13.64 -9.38
C PHE A 255 10.50 -13.97 -8.36
N ALA A 256 10.86 -15.25 -8.16
CA ALA A 256 11.96 -15.65 -7.29
C ALA A 256 13.29 -15.01 -7.69
N LYS A 257 13.58 -14.94 -9.00
CA LYS A 257 14.78 -14.25 -9.50
C LYS A 257 14.72 -12.73 -9.29
N ARG A 258 13.52 -12.13 -9.37
CA ARG A 258 13.34 -10.69 -9.08
C ARG A 258 13.59 -10.41 -7.59
N ALA A 259 13.04 -11.25 -6.71
CA ALA A 259 13.28 -11.20 -5.28
C ALA A 259 14.76 -11.38 -4.92
N GLU A 260 15.46 -12.34 -5.57
CA GLU A 260 16.90 -12.54 -5.38
C GLU A 260 17.72 -11.30 -5.77
N ARG A 261 17.44 -10.69 -6.93
CA ARG A 261 18.11 -9.44 -7.35
C ARG A 261 17.84 -8.31 -6.36
N TYR A 262 16.62 -8.22 -5.86
CA TYR A 262 16.24 -7.23 -4.86
C TYR A 262 17.01 -7.42 -3.55
N GLN A 263 17.08 -8.65 -3.02
CA GLN A 263 17.86 -8.96 -1.82
C GLN A 263 19.36 -8.62 -2.00
N GLN A 264 19.95 -8.96 -3.15
CA GLN A 264 21.33 -8.57 -3.45
C GLN A 264 21.51 -7.05 -3.53
N TRP A 265 20.52 -6.34 -4.07
CA TRP A 265 20.53 -4.90 -4.14
C TRP A 265 20.47 -4.25 -2.75
N THR A 266 19.58 -4.74 -1.86
CA THR A 266 19.45 -4.18 -0.50
C THR A 266 20.74 -4.35 0.29
N GLU A 267 21.41 -5.49 0.19
CA GLU A 267 22.72 -5.71 0.84
C GLU A 267 23.81 -4.79 0.28
N ARG A 268 23.90 -4.68 -1.05
CA ARG A 268 24.98 -3.95 -1.73
C ARG A 268 24.82 -2.43 -1.63
N HIS A 269 23.59 -1.94 -1.69
CA HIS A 269 23.28 -0.52 -1.83
C HIS A 269 22.67 0.10 -0.56
N ALA A 270 22.46 -0.66 0.52
CA ALA A 270 22.11 -0.11 1.83
C ALA A 270 22.99 1.08 2.26
N PRO A 271 24.33 1.08 2.09
CA PRO A 271 25.15 2.23 2.44
C PRO A 271 24.85 3.50 1.62
N LEU A 272 24.39 3.36 0.37
CA LEU A 272 23.96 4.51 -0.44
C LEU A 272 22.64 5.08 0.07
N VAL A 273 21.68 4.20 0.37
CA VAL A 273 20.39 4.61 0.96
C VAL A 273 20.63 5.29 2.30
N ALA A 274 21.48 4.74 3.17
CA ALA A 274 21.81 5.34 4.46
C ALA A 274 22.36 6.75 4.28
N ARG A 275 23.27 6.99 3.33
CA ARG A 275 23.81 8.33 3.03
C ARG A 275 22.77 9.33 2.54
N CYS A 276 21.69 8.85 1.91
CA CYS A 276 20.55 9.68 1.53
C CYS A 276 19.66 10.02 2.72
N LEU A 277 19.59 9.20 3.77
CA LEU A 277 18.74 9.42 4.93
C LEU A 277 19.45 10.25 6.00
N GLY A 278 18.78 11.30 6.51
CA GLY A 278 19.16 12.38 7.45
C GLY A 278 20.36 12.28 8.43
N ARG A 279 20.99 11.13 8.66
CA ARG A 279 22.21 11.00 9.48
C ARG A 279 23.26 10.04 8.93
N GLY A 280 23.05 9.36 7.80
CA GLY A 280 23.97 8.30 7.35
C GLY A 280 25.32 8.76 6.81
N ARG A 281 25.67 10.04 6.94
CA ARG A 281 27.04 10.54 6.75
C ARG A 281 27.84 10.67 8.05
N GLY A 282 27.22 10.43 9.21
CA GLY A 282 27.83 10.55 10.54
C GLY A 282 27.83 9.24 11.31
N ALA A 283 28.54 9.23 12.44
CA ALA A 283 28.45 8.16 13.42
C ALA A 283 27.40 8.51 14.49
N PRO A 284 26.63 7.52 15.00
CA PRO A 284 26.63 6.11 14.59
C PRO A 284 25.95 5.88 13.24
N GLU A 285 26.39 4.83 12.53
CA GLU A 285 25.83 4.44 11.23
C GLU A 285 24.39 3.94 11.35
N LEU A 286 23.58 4.23 10.34
CA LEU A 286 22.22 3.71 10.23
C LEU A 286 22.26 2.23 9.86
N ARG A 287 21.41 1.42 10.50
CA ARG A 287 21.13 0.04 10.06
C ARG A 287 19.77 0.01 9.37
N LEU A 288 19.74 -0.51 8.15
CA LEU A 288 18.56 -0.52 7.30
C LEU A 288 18.03 -1.94 7.12
N ASN A 289 16.74 -2.10 7.36
CA ASN A 289 16.01 -3.35 7.14
C ASN A 289 14.93 -3.07 6.09
N PHE A 290 15.15 -3.55 4.86
CA PHE A 290 14.26 -3.29 3.72
C PHE A 290 13.13 -4.32 3.69
N LEU A 291 11.91 -3.85 3.47
CA LEU A 291 10.82 -4.69 2.99
C LEU A 291 10.88 -4.80 1.46
N TYR A 292 10.04 -5.63 0.85
CA TYR A 292 10.10 -5.83 -0.59
C TYR A 292 9.62 -4.59 -1.35
N GLN A 293 10.23 -4.33 -2.52
CA GLN A 293 9.78 -3.27 -3.41
C GLN A 293 8.48 -3.70 -4.10
N ASP A 294 7.45 -2.87 -4.03
CA ASP A 294 6.18 -3.12 -4.71
C ASP A 294 5.59 -1.83 -5.28
N LEU A 295 4.49 -1.95 -6.03
CA LEU A 295 3.63 -0.82 -6.35
C LEU A 295 3.17 -0.11 -5.08
N PHE A 296 2.88 1.18 -5.20
CA PHE A 296 2.65 2.08 -4.08
C PHE A 296 1.78 1.50 -2.95
N PHE A 297 0.59 0.98 -3.26
CA PHE A 297 -0.35 0.47 -2.24
C PHE A 297 0.05 -0.88 -1.66
N GLY A 298 0.67 -1.77 -2.45
CA GLY A 298 1.23 -3.02 -1.93
C GLY A 298 2.37 -2.75 -0.96
N ALA A 299 3.28 -1.85 -1.32
CA ALA A 299 4.37 -1.41 -0.44
C ALA A 299 3.83 -0.72 0.83
N ARG A 300 2.77 0.11 0.70
CA ARG A 300 2.09 0.71 1.85
C ARG A 300 1.56 -0.35 2.81
N ALA A 301 0.77 -1.28 2.28
CA ALA A 301 0.12 -2.33 3.06
C ALA A 301 1.16 -3.21 3.77
N GLN A 302 2.25 -3.56 3.08
CA GLN A 302 3.35 -4.32 3.67
C GLN A 302 4.02 -3.55 4.80
N GLY A 303 4.38 -2.28 4.58
CA GLY A 303 4.97 -1.43 5.61
C GLY A 303 4.08 -1.26 6.84
N GLN A 304 2.78 -1.05 6.62
CA GLN A 304 1.78 -0.92 7.69
C GLN A 304 1.65 -2.22 8.50
N SER A 305 1.52 -3.37 7.83
CA SER A 305 1.37 -4.66 8.50
C SER A 305 2.59 -4.98 9.39
N GLU A 306 3.80 -4.80 8.86
CA GLU A 306 5.03 -5.03 9.61
C GLU A 306 5.21 -4.04 10.77
N TYR A 307 4.87 -2.76 10.56
CA TYR A 307 4.94 -1.77 11.63
C TYR A 307 3.94 -2.05 12.76
N ALA A 308 2.70 -2.44 12.41
CA ALA A 308 1.70 -2.86 13.37
C ALA A 308 2.16 -4.11 14.15
N MET A 309 2.78 -5.08 13.48
CA MET A 309 3.38 -6.26 14.12
C MET A 309 4.45 -5.87 15.13
N LEU A 310 5.38 -4.97 14.76
CA LEU A 310 6.43 -4.51 15.68
C LEU A 310 5.87 -3.73 16.88
N GLN A 311 4.84 -2.91 16.68
CA GLN A 311 4.15 -2.21 17.76
C GLN A 311 3.45 -3.17 18.72
N LEU A 312 2.79 -4.19 18.17
CA LEU A 312 2.18 -5.27 18.94
C LEU A 312 3.24 -5.99 19.78
N LEU A 313 4.32 -6.47 19.16
CA LEU A 313 5.40 -7.16 19.87
C LEU A 313 6.06 -6.26 20.93
N SER A 314 6.25 -4.98 20.64
CA SER A 314 6.80 -4.02 21.62
C SER A 314 5.88 -3.90 22.85
N THR A 315 4.57 -3.73 22.64
CA THR A 315 3.57 -3.64 23.72
C THR A 315 3.57 -4.91 24.57
N LEU A 316 3.54 -6.08 23.93
CA LEU A 316 3.52 -7.36 24.63
C LEU A 316 4.83 -7.62 25.37
N ASN A 317 5.99 -7.31 24.76
CA ASN A 317 7.29 -7.51 25.40
C ASN A 317 7.49 -6.60 26.63
N GLN A 318 6.93 -5.38 26.63
CA GLN A 318 6.91 -4.53 27.82
C GLN A 318 6.06 -5.15 28.94
N ALA A 319 4.93 -5.76 28.60
CA ALA A 319 4.05 -6.41 29.58
C ALA A 319 4.61 -7.74 30.13
N LEU A 320 5.56 -8.36 29.41
CA LEU A 320 6.31 -9.53 29.87
C LEU A 320 7.35 -9.20 30.94
N ASP A 321 7.72 -7.92 31.13
CA ASP A 321 8.77 -7.55 32.08
C ASP A 321 8.41 -8.01 33.50
N GLY A 322 9.32 -8.76 34.13
CA GLY A 322 9.12 -9.38 35.43
C GLY A 322 8.23 -10.64 35.47
N GLN A 323 7.69 -11.11 34.34
CA GLN A 323 6.93 -12.36 34.23
C GLN A 323 7.82 -13.54 33.81
N SER A 324 7.49 -14.75 34.28
CA SER A 324 8.11 -15.97 33.75
C SER A 324 7.38 -16.39 32.47
N PRO A 325 8.05 -16.57 31.31
CA PRO A 325 7.39 -16.94 30.06
C PRO A 325 6.50 -18.18 30.16
N ASP A 326 6.88 -19.15 31.00
CA ASP A 326 6.12 -20.38 31.26
C ASP A 326 4.78 -20.18 32.00
N GLN A 327 4.50 -18.97 32.49
CA GLN A 327 3.28 -18.63 33.22
C GLN A 327 2.33 -17.76 32.40
N VAL A 328 2.77 -17.35 31.21
CA VAL A 328 2.05 -16.45 30.33
C VAL A 328 1.42 -17.23 29.18
N GLU A 329 0.19 -16.87 28.84
CA GLU A 329 -0.53 -17.35 27.66
C GLU A 329 -0.89 -16.16 26.78
N ALA A 330 -0.87 -16.33 25.47
CA ALA A 330 -1.44 -15.37 24.53
C ALA A 330 -2.68 -15.96 23.86
N VAL A 331 -3.74 -15.17 23.81
CA VAL A 331 -4.98 -15.52 23.12
C VAL A 331 -5.14 -14.61 21.92
N ILE A 332 -5.26 -15.21 20.73
CA ILE A 332 -5.43 -14.54 19.46
C ILE A 332 -6.88 -14.70 19.01
N ALA A 333 -7.55 -13.60 18.67
CA ALA A 333 -8.88 -13.68 18.07
C ALA A 333 -9.18 -12.44 17.22
N PRO A 334 -10.04 -12.57 16.20
CA PRO A 334 -10.64 -11.41 15.56
C PRO A 334 -11.39 -10.55 16.58
N ALA A 335 -11.27 -9.25 16.43
CA ALA A 335 -12.01 -8.24 17.17
C ALA A 335 -12.61 -7.25 16.18
N ASP A 336 -13.76 -6.71 16.54
CA ASP A 336 -14.45 -5.65 15.80
C ASP A 336 -14.45 -4.42 16.69
N LEU A 337 -13.83 -3.34 16.21
CA LEU A 337 -13.76 -2.07 16.92
C LEU A 337 -14.10 -0.94 15.93
N ASP A 338 -15.19 -0.24 16.19
CA ASP A 338 -15.65 0.91 15.39
C ASP A 338 -15.76 0.59 13.88
N ASP A 339 -16.33 -0.58 13.53
CA ASP A 339 -16.50 -1.10 12.17
C ASP A 339 -15.17 -1.44 11.45
N GLU A 340 -14.07 -1.56 12.20
CA GLU A 340 -12.78 -2.08 11.73
C GLU A 340 -12.54 -3.49 12.27
N MET A 341 -12.20 -4.39 11.33
CA MET A 341 -11.74 -5.73 11.67
C MET A 341 -10.28 -5.69 12.09
N LEU A 342 -10.02 -6.17 13.30
CA LEU A 342 -8.70 -6.24 13.91
C LEU A 342 -8.39 -7.69 14.30
N LEU A 343 -7.11 -8.01 14.40
CA LEU A 343 -6.61 -9.23 15.03
C LEU A 343 -6.00 -8.86 16.38
N ARG A 344 -6.70 -9.25 17.46
CA ARG A 344 -6.31 -8.92 18.83
C ARG A 344 -5.50 -10.05 19.45
N VAL A 345 -4.44 -9.66 20.16
CA VAL A 345 -3.67 -10.53 21.05
C VAL A 345 -3.86 -10.06 22.49
N GLN A 346 -4.46 -10.91 23.32
CA GLN A 346 -4.49 -10.73 24.78
C GLN A 346 -3.40 -11.56 25.45
N LEU A 347 -2.49 -10.89 26.15
CA LEU A 347 -1.49 -11.54 27.00
C LEU A 347 -2.05 -11.73 28.40
N ARG A 348 -1.98 -12.95 28.95
CA ARG A 348 -2.60 -13.28 30.24
C ARG A 348 -1.64 -14.07 31.12
N ALA A 349 -1.76 -13.87 32.44
CA ALA A 349 -1.09 -14.68 33.43
C ALA A 349 -2.03 -14.98 34.60
N GLY A 350 -2.15 -16.25 34.97
CA GLY A 350 -3.06 -16.67 36.06
C GLY A 350 -4.53 -16.28 35.85
N GLY A 351 -4.96 -16.15 34.59
CA GLY A 351 -6.32 -15.72 34.21
C GLY A 351 -6.56 -14.20 34.22
N ALA A 352 -5.58 -13.39 34.63
CA ALA A 352 -5.64 -11.93 34.51
C ALA A 352 -5.03 -11.48 33.17
N VAL A 353 -5.64 -10.49 32.53
CA VAL A 353 -5.09 -9.83 31.33
C VAL A 353 -3.96 -8.89 31.76
N LEU A 354 -2.78 -9.09 31.19
CA LEU A 354 -1.59 -8.25 31.40
C LEU A 354 -1.55 -7.10 30.40
N ALA A 355 -1.85 -7.39 29.14
CA ALA A 355 -1.89 -6.42 28.06
C ALA A 355 -2.78 -6.92 26.92
N GLU A 356 -3.27 -5.97 26.13
CA GLU A 356 -3.94 -6.22 24.85
C GLU A 356 -3.24 -5.40 23.79
N ALA A 357 -3.09 -5.98 22.61
CA ALA A 357 -2.55 -5.30 21.44
C ALA A 357 -3.26 -5.79 20.20
N ASP A 358 -3.52 -4.86 19.28
CA ASP A 358 -4.29 -5.10 18.06
C ASP A 358 -3.42 -4.81 16.84
N LYS A 359 -3.61 -5.57 15.77
CA LYS A 359 -3.19 -5.18 14.42
C LYS A 359 -4.40 -5.14 13.47
N PRO A 360 -4.39 -4.29 12.45
CA PRO A 360 -5.41 -4.32 11.40
C PRO A 360 -5.49 -5.70 10.73
N LEU A 361 -6.71 -6.13 10.38
CA LEU A 361 -6.98 -7.36 9.65
C LEU A 361 -7.71 -7.02 8.34
N ASP A 362 -7.08 -7.30 7.19
CA ASP A 362 -7.74 -7.13 5.89
C ASP A 362 -8.91 -8.13 5.79
N PRO A 363 -10.14 -7.68 5.52
CA PRO A 363 -11.28 -8.59 5.32
C PRO A 363 -11.08 -9.63 4.21
N CYS A 364 -10.14 -9.37 3.29
CA CYS A 364 -9.77 -10.30 2.22
C CYS A 364 -8.62 -11.26 2.57
N ALA A 365 -7.96 -11.11 3.72
CA ALA A 365 -6.82 -11.94 4.12
C ALA A 365 -7.25 -13.35 4.54
N ASP A 366 -6.32 -14.29 4.41
CA ASP A 366 -6.48 -15.60 5.02
C ASP A 366 -6.17 -15.49 6.53
N LEU A 367 -7.21 -15.68 7.35
CA LEU A 367 -7.09 -15.58 8.80
C LEU A 367 -6.14 -16.65 9.37
N GLU A 368 -6.02 -17.82 8.75
CA GLU A 368 -5.11 -18.87 9.21
C GLU A 368 -3.65 -18.45 9.01
N GLU A 369 -3.32 -17.85 7.86
CA GLU A 369 -1.99 -17.31 7.58
C GLU A 369 -1.64 -16.16 8.56
N GLU A 370 -2.57 -15.24 8.81
CA GLU A 370 -2.35 -14.12 9.76
C GLU A 370 -2.14 -14.59 11.21
N VAL A 371 -2.81 -15.67 11.61
CA VAL A 371 -2.62 -16.30 12.93
C VAL A 371 -1.27 -17.01 13.01
N ASP A 372 -0.85 -17.68 11.94
CA ASP A 372 0.44 -18.36 11.86
C ASP A 372 1.62 -17.36 11.89
N ASP A 373 1.49 -16.23 11.21
CA ASP A 373 2.47 -15.14 11.30
C ASP A 373 2.58 -14.58 12.72
N LEU A 374 1.44 -14.39 13.41
CA LEU A 374 1.43 -13.99 14.82
C LEU A 374 2.05 -15.05 15.73
N ARG A 375 1.82 -16.34 15.48
CA ARG A 375 2.47 -17.42 16.25
C ARG A 375 3.98 -17.27 16.19
N ASP A 376 4.53 -17.14 14.99
CA ASP A 376 5.97 -17.07 14.76
C ASP A 376 6.56 -15.79 15.37
N ALA A 377 5.85 -14.67 15.25
CA ALA A 377 6.20 -13.40 15.86
C ALA A 377 6.21 -13.48 17.41
N LEU A 378 5.17 -14.05 18.03
CA LEU A 378 5.06 -14.21 19.49
C LEU A 378 6.12 -15.19 20.04
N ALA A 379 6.47 -16.23 19.28
CA ALA A 379 7.56 -17.13 19.63
C ALA A 379 8.92 -16.39 19.70
N SER A 380 9.13 -15.36 18.88
CA SER A 380 10.37 -14.56 18.90
C SER A 380 10.60 -13.79 20.20
N ILE A 381 9.53 -13.48 20.95
CA ILE A 381 9.59 -12.86 22.28
C ILE A 381 9.40 -13.88 23.42
N GLY A 382 9.46 -15.18 23.10
CA GLY A 382 9.46 -16.27 24.07
C GLY A 382 8.07 -16.75 24.53
N ILE A 383 6.99 -16.31 23.90
CA ILE A 383 5.63 -16.79 24.22
C ILE A 383 5.37 -18.08 23.45
N ALA A 384 5.20 -19.19 24.19
CA ALA A 384 4.97 -20.51 23.59
C ALA A 384 3.54 -21.05 23.80
N ARG A 385 2.78 -20.52 24.76
CA ARG A 385 1.40 -20.97 25.04
C ARG A 385 0.41 -20.09 24.30
N LEU A 386 -0.02 -20.57 23.15
CA LEU A 386 -0.92 -19.85 22.27
C LEU A 386 -2.29 -20.52 22.22
N THR A 387 -3.33 -19.70 22.17
CA THR A 387 -4.71 -20.12 22.01
C THR A 387 -5.35 -19.24 20.95
N VAL A 388 -6.14 -19.84 20.07
CA VAL A 388 -7.00 -19.10 19.15
C VAL A 388 -8.43 -19.18 19.65
N ALA A 389 -9.15 -18.06 19.60
CA ALA A 389 -10.56 -18.01 19.94
C ALA A 389 -11.38 -17.47 18.77
N LEU A 390 -12.68 -17.74 18.77
CA LEU A 390 -13.58 -17.24 17.73
C LEU A 390 -13.70 -15.71 17.75
N ARG A 391 -13.71 -15.14 18.97
CA ARG A 391 -13.80 -13.70 19.26
C ARG A 391 -13.58 -13.46 20.76
N PHE A 392 -13.54 -12.20 21.16
CA PHE A 392 -13.73 -11.77 22.55
C PHE A 392 -15.19 -11.39 22.81
N ASP A 393 -15.70 -11.68 24.00
CA ASP A 393 -17.02 -11.21 24.44
C ASP A 393 -16.97 -9.76 24.96
N ALA A 394 -18.12 -9.22 25.38
CA ALA A 394 -18.23 -7.86 25.89
C ALA A 394 -17.45 -7.61 27.21
N GLN A 395 -16.96 -8.66 27.86
CA GLN A 395 -16.11 -8.61 29.05
C GLN A 395 -14.63 -8.88 28.72
N GLY A 396 -14.29 -8.95 27.43
CA GLY A 396 -12.94 -9.25 26.96
C GLY A 396 -12.52 -10.70 27.26
N GLN A 397 -13.46 -11.63 27.45
CA GLN A 397 -13.12 -13.05 27.62
C GLN A 397 -13.17 -13.78 26.27
N PRO A 398 -12.25 -14.73 26.04
CA PRO A 398 -12.24 -15.47 24.79
C PRO A 398 -13.41 -16.45 24.69
N VAL A 399 -14.05 -16.47 23.52
CA VAL A 399 -15.17 -17.37 23.19
C VAL A 399 -14.65 -18.55 22.36
N GLU A 400 -14.98 -19.77 22.79
CA GLU A 400 -14.50 -21.02 22.19
C GLU A 400 -12.97 -21.12 22.02
N PRO A 401 -12.17 -20.90 23.08
CA PRO A 401 -10.72 -20.98 22.99
C PRO A 401 -10.25 -22.40 22.64
N ARG A 402 -9.31 -22.50 21.70
CA ARG A 402 -8.65 -23.74 21.30
C ARG A 402 -7.13 -23.54 21.30
N PRO A 403 -6.36 -24.48 21.87
CA PRO A 403 -4.90 -24.40 21.79
C PRO A 403 -4.44 -24.32 20.34
N LEU A 404 -3.51 -23.41 20.05
CA LEU A 404 -2.80 -23.37 18.78
C LEU A 404 -1.60 -24.32 18.89
N GLY A 405 -1.57 -25.31 18.01
CA GLY A 405 -0.63 -26.45 18.07
C GLY A 405 0.79 -26.12 17.65
#